data_AF-A0A1W5ZWZ0-F1
#
_entry.id   AF-A0A1W5ZWZ0-F1
#
_cell.length_a   1.000
_cell.length_b   1.000
_cell.length_c   1.000
_cell.angle_alpha   90.00
_cell.angle_beta   90.00
_cell.angle_gamma   90.00
#
_symmetry.space_group_name_H-M   'P 1'
#
loop_
_entity.id
_entity.type
_entity.pdbx_description
1 polymer ?
#
loop_
_entity_poly.entity_id
_entity_poly.type
_entity_poly.pdbx_seq_one_letter_code
_entity_poly.pdbx_strand_id
1 'polypeptide(L)'
;MKEEIPFQDVSLDQTFSTYEKKFKALADQRRLHILQEITNHGEVCVCDLSEKLHLPQSKLSYHLKILMDANLIEKETRGTWSYYTLNHSEMNHLLSEELCCLFRRD
;
A
#
# COMPACT_ATOMS: atom_id res chain seq x y z
N MET A 1 25.42 -2.46 -35.94
CA MET A 1 26.20 -2.05 -34.76
C MET A 1 25.18 -1.75 -33.68
N LYS A 2 25.01 -2.65 -32.71
CA LYS A 2 24.11 -2.39 -31.57
C LYS A 2 24.90 -1.45 -30.66
N GLU A 3 24.54 -0.18 -30.65
CA GLU A 3 25.05 0.73 -29.64
C GLU A 3 24.46 0.29 -28.31
N GLU A 4 25.31 -0.24 -27.44
CA GLU A 4 24.94 -0.54 -26.06
C GLU A 4 24.66 0.79 -25.37
N ILE A 5 23.40 1.02 -25.01
CA ILE A 5 23.01 2.13 -24.15
C ILE A 5 23.63 1.84 -22.78
N PRO A 6 24.54 2.67 -22.26
CA PRO A 6 25.14 2.44 -20.96
C PRO A 6 24.08 2.74 -19.89
N PHE A 7 23.33 1.73 -19.48
CA PHE A 7 22.43 1.82 -18.35
C PHE A 7 23.18 1.41 -17.10
N GLN A 8 23.63 2.41 -16.32
CA GLN A 8 23.81 2.21 -14.89
C GLN A 8 23.89 3.54 -14.17
N ASP A 9 22.72 4.03 -13.78
CA ASP A 9 22.58 4.74 -12.52
C ASP A 9 21.71 3.87 -11.60
N VAL A 10 22.38 3.03 -10.80
CA VAL A 10 21.78 2.17 -9.76
C VAL A 10 21.29 2.97 -8.54
N SER A 11 21.41 4.31 -8.55
CA SER A 11 21.02 5.18 -7.43
C SER A 11 19.52 5.10 -7.09
N LEU A 12 18.67 4.64 -8.01
CA LEU A 12 17.22 4.60 -7.79
C LEU A 12 16.66 3.20 -7.50
N ASP A 13 17.47 2.15 -7.55
CA ASP A 13 16.96 0.76 -7.43
C ASP A 13 16.25 0.52 -6.10
N GLN A 14 16.80 1.03 -5.01
CA GLN A 14 16.19 0.90 -3.69
C GLN A 14 14.87 1.69 -3.58
N THR A 15 14.84 2.88 -4.19
CA THR A 15 13.65 3.73 -4.27
C THR A 15 12.56 3.04 -5.10
N PHE A 16 12.91 2.54 -6.29
CA PHE A 16 11.98 1.82 -7.16
C PHE A 16 11.51 0.50 -6.56
N SER A 17 12.35 -0.25 -5.85
CA SER A 17 11.91 -1.45 -5.12
C SER A 17 10.87 -1.11 -4.05
N THR A 18 11.01 0.02 -3.38
CA THR A 18 10.03 0.51 -2.39
C THR A 18 8.71 0.86 -3.06
N TYR A 19 8.75 1.64 -4.16
CA TYR A 19 7.56 1.97 -4.94
C TYR A 19 6.91 0.74 -5.58
N GLU A 20 7.68 -0.21 -6.10
CA GLU A 20 7.21 -1.45 -6.68
C GLU A 20 6.38 -2.25 -5.67
N LYS A 21 6.86 -2.40 -4.43
CA LYS A 21 6.11 -3.07 -3.35
C LYS A 21 4.77 -2.39 -3.09
N LYS A 22 4.76 -1.06 -3.00
CA LYS A 22 3.56 -0.25 -2.77
C LYS A 22 2.58 -0.35 -3.94
N PHE A 23 3.04 -0.21 -5.17
CA PHE A 23 2.19 -0.35 -6.35
C PHE A 23 1.64 -1.76 -6.51
N LYS A 24 2.44 -2.80 -6.24
CA LYS A 24 1.94 -4.18 -6.18
C LYS A 24 0.89 -4.38 -5.10
N ALA A 25 0.97 -3.67 -3.98
CA ALA A 25 -0.06 -3.68 -2.94
C ALA A 25 -1.34 -2.97 -3.39
N LEU A 26 -1.23 -1.87 -4.12
CA LEU A 26 -2.37 -1.10 -4.65
C LEU A 26 -3.03 -1.73 -5.90
N ALA A 27 -2.30 -2.54 -6.68
CA ALA A 27 -2.78 -3.17 -7.91
C ALA A 27 -3.72 -4.37 -7.66
N ASP A 28 -4.70 -4.22 -6.77
CA ASP A 28 -5.75 -5.22 -6.51
C ASP A 28 -6.99 -4.52 -5.97
N GLN A 29 -8.13 -4.84 -6.58
CA GLN A 29 -9.41 -4.19 -6.27
C GLN A 29 -9.83 -4.38 -4.81
N ARG A 30 -9.61 -5.56 -4.21
CA ARG A 30 -10.03 -5.84 -2.83
C ARG A 30 -9.24 -5.01 -1.84
N ARG A 31 -7.94 -4.86 -2.04
CA ARG A 31 -7.07 -3.99 -1.22
C ARG A 31 -7.47 -2.51 -1.34
N LEU A 32 -7.86 -2.05 -2.52
CA LEU A 32 -8.38 -0.68 -2.68
C LEU A 32 -9.67 -0.45 -1.89
N HIS A 33 -10.61 -1.42 -1.88
CA HIS A 33 -11.79 -1.34 -1.03
C HIS A 33 -11.48 -1.37 0.47
N ILE A 34 -10.52 -2.19 0.90
CA ILE A 34 -10.07 -2.21 2.31
C ILE A 34 -9.52 -0.83 2.70
N LEU A 35 -8.65 -0.24 1.88
CA LEU A 35 -8.10 1.09 2.13
C LEU A 35 -9.20 2.15 2.19
N GLN A 36 -10.18 2.11 1.28
CA GLN A 36 -11.31 3.03 1.29
C GLN A 36 -12.12 2.94 2.59
N GLU A 37 -12.43 1.72 3.06
CA GLU A 37 -13.14 1.54 4.33
C GLU A 37 -12.33 2.10 5.51
N ILE A 38 -11.03 1.85 5.56
CA ILE A 38 -10.16 2.42 6.60
C ILE A 38 -10.17 3.95 6.52
N THR A 39 -10.06 4.55 5.33
CA THR A 39 -10.14 6.01 5.15
C THR A 39 -11.44 6.58 5.69
N ASN A 40 -12.57 5.98 5.33
CA ASN A 40 -13.89 6.52 5.66
C ASN A 40 -14.19 6.48 7.17
N HIS A 41 -13.58 5.56 7.89
CA HIS A 41 -13.82 5.34 9.31
C HIS A 41 -12.66 5.80 10.21
N GLY A 42 -11.51 6.14 9.64
CA GLY A 42 -10.26 6.47 10.35
C GLY A 42 -9.55 5.25 10.93
N GLU A 43 -10.30 4.39 11.61
CA GLU A 43 -9.84 3.13 12.17
C GLU A 43 -10.93 2.05 12.03
N VAL A 44 -10.55 0.81 11.69
CA VAL A 44 -11.51 -0.29 11.54
C VAL A 44 -11.00 -1.58 12.16
N CYS A 45 -11.88 -2.30 12.86
CA CYS A 45 -11.60 -3.63 13.37
C CYS A 45 -11.60 -4.68 12.24
N VAL A 46 -10.77 -5.71 12.36
CA VAL A 46 -10.74 -6.84 11.41
C VAL A 46 -12.11 -7.51 11.21
N CYS A 47 -12.92 -7.59 12.26
CA CYS A 47 -14.21 -8.26 12.19
C CYS A 47 -15.24 -7.44 11.42
N ASP A 48 -15.26 -6.12 11.62
CA ASP A 48 -16.11 -5.20 10.85
C ASP A 48 -15.75 -5.23 9.36
N LEU A 49 -14.46 -5.25 9.02
CA LEU A 49 -13.98 -5.38 7.64
C LEU A 49 -14.41 -6.71 7.01
N SER A 50 -14.32 -7.81 7.76
CA SER A 50 -14.68 -9.14 7.27
C SER A 50 -16.16 -9.22 6.91
N GLU A 51 -17.02 -8.64 7.76
CA GLU A 51 -18.46 -8.58 7.57
C GLU A 51 -18.83 -7.69 6.37
N LYS A 52 -18.36 -6.43 6.36
CA LYS A 52 -18.67 -5.48 5.28
C LYS A 52 -18.23 -5.96 3.89
N LEU A 53 -17.01 -6.49 3.80
CA LEU A 53 -16.45 -6.89 2.50
C LEU A 53 -16.88 -8.29 2.06
N HIS A 54 -17.65 -9.01 2.89
CA HIS A 54 -18.09 -10.39 2.65
C HIS A 54 -16.90 -11.31 2.31
N LEU A 55 -15.77 -11.09 2.99
CA LEU A 55 -14.54 -11.86 2.78
C LEU A 55 -14.32 -12.83 3.94
N PRO A 56 -13.90 -14.07 3.66
CA PRO A 56 -13.39 -14.95 4.71
C PRO A 56 -12.21 -14.31 5.43
N GLN A 57 -12.15 -14.46 6.75
CA GLN A 57 -11.11 -13.87 7.60
C GLN A 57 -9.67 -14.24 7.15
N SER A 58 -9.48 -15.45 6.62
CA SER A 58 -8.18 -15.90 6.08
C SER A 58 -7.75 -15.10 4.84
N LYS A 59 -8.68 -14.79 3.94
CA LYS A 59 -8.42 -13.94 2.75
C LYS A 59 -8.20 -12.49 3.16
N LEU A 60 -9.01 -11.97 4.10
CA LEU A 60 -8.84 -10.62 4.61
C LEU A 60 -7.46 -10.44 5.27
N SER A 61 -7.04 -11.38 6.11
CA SER A 61 -5.73 -11.35 6.77
C SER A 61 -4.57 -11.34 5.76
N TYR A 62 -4.70 -12.07 4.66
CA TYR A 62 -3.73 -12.03 3.57
C TYR A 62 -3.62 -10.63 2.94
N HIS A 63 -4.74 -9.99 2.61
CA HIS A 63 -4.74 -8.64 2.06
C HIS A 63 -4.17 -7.61 3.04
N LEU A 64 -4.57 -7.67 4.32
CA LEU A 64 -4.07 -6.80 5.38
C LEU A 64 -2.56 -6.97 5.57
N LYS A 65 -2.05 -8.21 5.52
CA LYS A 65 -0.61 -8.48 5.59
C LYS A 65 0.15 -7.79 4.46
N ILE A 66 -0.33 -7.86 3.22
CA ILE A 66 0.37 -7.21 2.10
C ILE A 66 0.35 -5.68 2.24
N LEU A 67 -0.76 -5.11 2.70
CA LEU A 67 -0.86 -3.67 2.94
C LEU A 67 0.09 -3.22 4.07
N MET A 68 0.21 -4.01 5.14
CA MET A 68 1.19 -3.76 6.22
C MET A 68 2.64 -3.91 5.74
N ASP A 69 2.94 -4.98 4.99
CA ASP A 69 4.30 -5.23 4.46
C ASP A 69 4.72 -4.13 3.44
N ALA A 70 3.76 -3.43 2.84
CA ALA A 70 3.97 -2.26 1.97
C ALA A 70 3.93 -0.91 2.73
N ASN A 71 3.80 -0.93 4.06
CA ASN A 71 3.72 0.23 4.95
C ASN A 71 2.54 1.18 4.66
N LEU A 72 1.45 0.69 4.06
CA LEU A 72 0.29 1.52 3.71
C LEU A 72 -0.73 1.62 4.85
N ILE A 73 -0.73 0.65 5.75
CA ILE A 73 -1.59 0.62 6.94
C ILE A 73 -0.79 0.24 8.17
N GLU A 74 -1.27 0.67 9.31
CA GLU A 74 -0.75 0.32 10.62
C GLU A 74 -1.75 -0.57 11.37
N LYS A 75 -1.25 -1.32 12.35
CA LYS A 75 -2.07 -2.21 13.18
C LYS A 75 -1.85 -1.89 14.65
N GLU A 76 -2.94 -1.70 15.36
CA GLU A 76 -2.97 -1.67 16.83
C GLU A 76 -3.74 -2.88 17.37
N THR A 77 -3.23 -3.52 18.42
CA THR A 77 -3.94 -4.62 19.09
C THR A 77 -4.49 -4.14 20.41
N ARG A 78 -5.82 -4.22 20.58
CA ARG A 78 -6.53 -3.82 21.80
C ARG A 78 -7.27 -5.03 22.35
N GLY A 79 -6.68 -5.65 23.38
CA GLY A 79 -7.16 -6.93 23.89
C GLY A 79 -7.04 -8.03 22.83
N THR A 80 -8.16 -8.67 22.49
CA THR A 80 -8.21 -9.72 21.45
C THR A 80 -8.43 -9.18 20.03
N TRP A 81 -8.71 -7.88 19.89
CA TRP A 81 -9.10 -7.28 18.62
C TRP A 81 -7.93 -6.55 17.98
N SER A 82 -7.87 -6.61 16.65
CA SER A 82 -6.89 -5.89 15.83
C SER A 82 -7.60 -4.80 15.06
N TYR A 83 -7.11 -3.58 15.23
CA TYR A 83 -7.58 -2.37 14.57
C TYR A 83 -6.55 -1.91 13.55
N TYR A 84 -7.03 -1.38 12.42
CA TYR A 84 -6.20 -0.93 11.33
C TYR A 84 -6.49 0.52 10.99
N THR A 85 -5.43 1.28 10.80
CA THR A 85 -5.46 2.70 10.41
C THR A 85 -4.62 2.90 9.15
N LEU A 86 -4.87 3.99 8.44
CA LEU A 86 -4.08 4.36 7.28
C LEU A 86 -2.75 4.97 7.72
N ASN A 87 -1.66 4.59 7.03
CA ASN A 87 -0.41 5.33 7.16
C ASN A 87 -0.48 6.57 6.26
N HIS A 88 -1.00 7.67 6.83
CA HIS A 88 -1.21 8.91 6.09
C HIS A 88 0.09 9.51 5.52
N SER A 89 1.20 9.38 6.23
CA SER A 89 2.50 9.88 5.75
C SER A 89 2.92 9.17 4.46
N GLU A 90 2.82 7.84 4.45
CA GLU A 90 3.20 7.03 3.29
C GLU A 90 2.26 7.22 2.11
N MET A 91 0.95 7.34 2.36
CA MET A 91 -0.03 7.64 1.31
C MET A 91 0.18 9.01 0.69
N ASN A 92 0.46 10.03 1.50
CA ASN A 92 0.74 11.37 1.00
C ASN A 92 2.01 11.39 0.15
N HIS A 93 3.06 10.66 0.54
CA HIS A 93 4.27 10.53 -0.27
C HIS A 93 4.00 9.83 -1.61
N LEU A 94 3.17 8.77 -1.63
CA LEU A 94 2.76 8.08 -2.86
C LEU A 94 1.92 8.93 -3.82
N LEU A 95 1.17 9.89 -3.29
CA LEU A 95 0.30 10.76 -4.09
C LEU A 95 0.91 12.16 -4.26
N SER A 96 2.19 12.33 -3.93
CA SER A 96 2.90 13.60 -3.96
C SER A 96 3.38 13.99 -5.36
N GLU A 97 3.71 15.28 -5.52
CA GLU A 97 4.33 15.83 -6.73
C GLU A 97 5.74 15.26 -7.00
N GLU A 98 6.46 14.78 -5.97
CA GLU A 98 7.78 14.17 -6.15
C GLU A 98 7.74 12.95 -7.09
N LEU A 99 6.67 12.16 -6.97
CA LEU A 99 6.40 11.03 -7.86
C LEU A 99 6.03 11.48 -9.27
N CYS A 100 5.37 12.64 -9.40
CA CYS A 100 5.10 13.24 -10.70
C CYS A 100 6.41 13.66 -11.39
N CYS A 101 7.38 14.25 -10.69
CA CYS A 101 8.68 14.63 -11.26
C CYS A 101 9.50 13.42 -11.77
N LEU A 102 9.28 12.22 -11.22
CA LEU A 102 9.92 10.99 -11.72
C LEU A 102 9.37 10.53 -13.09
N PHE A 103 8.10 10.80 -13.37
CA PHE A 103 7.40 10.26 -14.55
C PHE A 103 6.90 11.32 -15.54
N ARG A 104 6.93 12.60 -15.17
CA ARG A 104 6.71 13.76 -16.03
C ARG A 104 7.98 14.59 -16.04
N ARG A 105 8.59 14.71 -17.21
CA ARG A 105 9.52 15.81 -17.52
C ARG A 105 8.69 16.93 -18.12
N ASP A 106 8.83 18.13 -17.59
CA ASP A 106 8.37 19.35 -18.27
C ASP A 106 9.10 19.54 -19.62
#